data_AF-A0A8T0WLR6-F1
#
_entry.id   AF-A0A8T0WLR6-F1
#
_cell.length_a   1.000
_cell.length_b   1.000
_cell.length_c   1.000
_cell.angle_alpha   90.00
_cell.angle_beta   90.00
_cell.angle_gamma   90.00
#
_symmetry.space_group_name_H-M   'P 1'
#
loop_
_entity.id
_entity.type
_entity.pdbx_description
1 polymer ?
#
loop_
_entity_poly.entity_id
_entity_poly.type
_entity_poly.pdbx_seq_one_letter_code
_entity_poly.pdbx_strand_id
1 'polypeptide(L)'
;MAGLAAGLGARPSAAFEASCFRPLASPVRSGTGTASGMPCHWRLIVPKRCFTVSSRLTWVEDELMEIRKSQEQSSAKSKKRPPLRRGKVSPQLPVPEHIPRPSYVGSKGLPELCKGQLHDAQGIAGMRAACKLAARVLDFAGTLVKPSVTTNEIDTAVHNMIIEAGAYPSPLGYRGFPKSICTSVNECVCHGIPDSTQLQTGAL
;
A
#
# COMPACT_ATOMS: atom_id res chain seq x y z
N MET A 1 -10.55 63.64 3.96
CA MET A 1 -10.09 62.56 3.04
C MET A 1 -10.29 61.25 3.76
N ALA A 2 -11.31 60.51 3.33
CA ALA A 2 -11.74 59.24 3.87
C ALA A 2 -11.15 58.07 3.07
N GLY A 3 -11.07 56.91 3.71
CA GLY A 3 -11.14 55.59 3.08
C GLY A 3 -9.80 54.94 2.75
N LEU A 4 -9.65 53.61 2.85
CA LEU A 4 -10.57 52.56 3.26
C LEU A 4 -9.73 51.29 3.51
N ALA A 5 -9.98 50.59 4.61
CA ALA A 5 -9.38 49.29 4.91
C ALA A 5 -10.06 48.19 4.07
N ALA A 6 -9.28 47.27 3.49
CA ALA A 6 -9.76 46.06 2.84
C ALA A 6 -9.28 44.84 3.63
N GLY A 7 -10.23 44.17 4.29
CA GLY A 7 -10.03 43.02 5.14
C GLY A 7 -9.75 41.72 4.37
N LEU A 8 -8.90 40.90 4.96
CA LEU A 8 -8.64 39.52 4.57
C LEU A 8 -9.83 38.64 5.00
N GLY A 9 -10.58 38.15 4.02
CA GLY A 9 -11.64 37.18 4.22
C GLY A 9 -11.07 35.80 4.58
N ALA A 10 -11.30 35.39 5.82
CA ALA A 10 -11.09 34.03 6.30
C ALA A 10 -12.00 33.06 5.52
N ARG A 11 -11.41 32.00 4.96
CA ARG A 11 -12.16 30.89 4.35
C ARG A 11 -12.66 29.95 5.45
N PRO A 12 -13.94 29.53 5.44
CA PRO A 12 -14.48 28.65 6.44
C PRO A 12 -13.93 27.23 6.31
N SER A 13 -13.60 26.65 7.47
CA SER A 13 -13.30 25.22 7.67
C SER A 13 -14.49 24.38 7.21
N ALA A 14 -14.28 23.57 6.16
CA ALA A 14 -15.25 22.57 5.74
C ALA A 14 -15.22 21.40 6.75
N ALA A 15 -16.20 21.38 7.64
CA ALA A 15 -16.60 20.17 8.35
C ALA A 15 -17.08 19.14 7.31
N PHE A 16 -16.32 18.06 7.11
CA PHE A 16 -16.71 16.97 6.23
C PHE A 16 -17.46 15.93 7.05
N GLU A 17 -18.78 15.90 6.87
CA GLU A 17 -19.73 14.99 7.51
C GLU A 17 -19.36 13.52 7.30
N ALA A 18 -19.48 12.74 8.39
CA ALA A 18 -19.42 11.31 8.41
C ALA A 18 -20.74 10.71 7.88
N SER A 19 -20.83 10.49 6.58
CA SER A 19 -21.94 9.76 5.96
C SER A 19 -21.39 8.76 4.96
N CYS A 20 -21.28 7.49 5.39
CA CYS A 20 -21.50 6.26 4.62
C CYS A 20 -20.86 5.07 5.36
N PHE A 21 -21.55 4.57 6.39
CA PHE A 21 -21.27 3.27 6.99
C PHE A 21 -22.43 2.33 6.64
N ARG A 22 -22.17 1.29 5.84
CA ARG A 22 -23.06 0.14 5.69
C ARG A 22 -22.26 -1.15 5.87
N PRO A 23 -22.58 -2.00 6.85
CA PRO A 23 -22.00 -3.33 6.97
C PRO A 23 -22.79 -4.34 6.11
N LEU A 24 -22.10 -5.16 5.31
CA LEU A 24 -22.68 -6.37 4.74
C LEU A 24 -22.45 -7.53 5.72
N ALA A 25 -23.54 -8.07 6.27
CA ALA A 25 -23.58 -9.38 6.89
C ALA A 25 -24.65 -10.21 6.16
N SER A 26 -24.28 -11.40 5.68
CA SER A 26 -25.20 -12.37 5.09
C SER A 26 -25.45 -13.52 6.06
N PRO A 27 -26.69 -14.00 6.24
CA PRO A 27 -26.99 -15.08 7.18
C PRO A 27 -26.82 -16.48 6.56
N VAL A 28 -26.31 -17.41 7.38
CA VAL A 28 -26.25 -18.85 7.13
C VAL A 28 -27.64 -19.46 7.32
N ARG A 29 -28.11 -20.26 6.36
CA ARG A 29 -29.42 -20.91 6.40
C ARG A 29 -29.26 -22.41 6.69
N SER A 30 -29.73 -22.84 7.86
CA SER A 30 -29.87 -24.25 8.26
C SER A 30 -31.23 -24.79 7.82
N GLY A 31 -31.25 -25.91 7.08
CA GLY A 31 -32.47 -26.60 6.69
C GLY A 31 -32.50 -28.02 7.26
N THR A 32 -33.43 -28.27 8.18
CA THR A 32 -33.81 -29.58 8.69
C THR A 32 -34.81 -30.24 7.74
N GLY A 33 -34.56 -31.48 7.33
CA GLY A 33 -35.48 -32.29 6.54
C GLY A 33 -35.42 -33.75 6.96
N THR A 34 -36.44 -34.19 7.70
CA THR A 34 -36.74 -35.57 8.07
C THR A 34 -37.32 -36.34 6.88
N ALA A 35 -36.88 -37.58 6.64
CA ALA A 35 -37.67 -38.57 5.90
C ALA A 35 -37.28 -39.99 6.31
N SER A 36 -38.23 -40.65 6.96
CA SER A 36 -38.32 -42.06 7.33
C SER A 36 -38.60 -42.98 6.12
N GLY A 37 -38.17 -44.25 6.20
CA GLY A 37 -38.91 -45.37 5.62
C GLY A 37 -38.22 -46.16 4.50
N MET A 38 -37.93 -47.43 4.79
CA MET A 38 -37.35 -48.53 3.99
C MET A 38 -38.29 -48.97 2.81
N PRO A 39 -38.01 -50.01 1.98
CA PRO A 39 -36.90 -50.96 1.96
C PRO A 39 -36.25 -51.26 0.58
N CYS A 40 -35.17 -52.01 0.68
CA CYS A 40 -34.32 -52.57 -0.36
C CYS A 40 -35.05 -53.55 -1.29
N HIS A 41 -35.10 -53.27 -2.59
CA HIS A 41 -34.94 -54.27 -3.65
C HIS A 41 -34.85 -53.57 -5.01
N TRP A 42 -33.65 -53.54 -5.61
CA TRP A 42 -33.55 -53.32 -7.05
C TRP A 42 -32.47 -54.23 -7.62
N ARG A 43 -32.91 -55.05 -8.59
CA ARG A 43 -32.06 -55.89 -9.43
C ARG A 43 -31.01 -55.00 -10.11
N LEU A 44 -29.76 -55.46 -10.11
CA LEU A 44 -28.70 -54.89 -10.91
C LEU A 44 -29.04 -55.05 -12.39
N ILE A 45 -29.50 -53.96 -13.00
CA ILE A 45 -29.41 -53.75 -14.44
C ILE A 45 -28.38 -52.64 -14.61
N VAL A 46 -27.16 -53.01 -14.95
CA VAL A 46 -26.10 -52.06 -15.32
C VAL A 46 -26.33 -51.65 -16.77
N PRO A 47 -26.75 -50.41 -17.08
CA PRO A 47 -26.70 -49.93 -18.45
C PRO A 47 -25.22 -49.78 -18.83
N LYS A 48 -24.81 -50.40 -19.93
CA LYS A 48 -23.51 -50.12 -20.55
C LYS A 48 -23.51 -48.64 -20.93
N ARG A 49 -22.85 -47.82 -20.11
CA ARG A 49 -22.52 -46.43 -20.48
C ARG A 49 -21.62 -46.49 -21.71
N CYS A 50 -22.20 -46.24 -22.88
CA CYS A 50 -21.43 -45.94 -24.08
C CYS A 50 -20.89 -44.52 -23.90
N PHE A 51 -19.60 -44.40 -23.58
CA PHE A 51 -18.92 -43.12 -23.63
C PHE A 51 -18.67 -42.79 -25.10
N THR A 52 -19.38 -41.80 -25.65
CA THR A 52 -18.92 -41.11 -26.85
C THR A 52 -17.78 -40.19 -26.42
N VAL A 53 -16.53 -40.62 -26.64
CA VAL A 53 -15.39 -39.70 -26.59
C VAL A 53 -15.52 -38.78 -27.80
N SER A 54 -16.06 -37.58 -27.58
CA SER A 54 -16.04 -36.54 -28.62
C SER A 54 -14.59 -36.10 -28.78
N SER A 55 -14.07 -36.10 -30.01
CA SER A 55 -12.74 -35.59 -30.40
C SER A 55 -12.53 -34.09 -30.15
N ARG A 56 -13.38 -33.48 -29.32
CA ARG A 56 -13.53 -32.04 -29.07
C ARG A 56 -12.63 -31.53 -27.93
N LEU A 57 -11.54 -32.23 -27.64
CA LEU A 57 -10.58 -31.89 -26.57
C LEU A 57 -9.25 -31.34 -27.09
N THR A 58 -8.89 -31.64 -28.34
CA THR A 58 -7.63 -31.16 -28.94
C THR A 58 -7.61 -29.64 -29.08
N TRP A 59 -8.75 -29.02 -29.43
CA TRP A 59 -8.86 -27.57 -29.60
C TRP A 59 -8.63 -26.78 -28.31
N VAL A 60 -9.09 -27.30 -27.17
CA VAL A 60 -8.92 -26.61 -25.88
C VAL A 60 -7.47 -26.70 -25.41
N GLU A 61 -6.81 -27.83 -25.67
CA GLU A 61 -5.39 -28.02 -25.37
C GLU A 61 -4.51 -27.14 -26.25
N ASP A 62 -4.83 -27.03 -27.54
CA ASP A 62 -4.15 -26.14 -28.48
C ASP A 62 -4.36 -24.66 -28.12
N GLU A 63 -5.58 -24.26 -27.73
CA GLU A 63 -5.87 -22.90 -27.23
C GLU A 63 -5.11 -22.60 -25.94
N LEU A 64 -5.07 -23.54 -24.98
CA LEU A 64 -4.31 -23.37 -23.74
C LEU A 64 -2.80 -23.30 -24.00
N MET A 65 -2.29 -24.07 -24.98
CA MET A 65 -0.90 -23.99 -25.41
C MET A 65 -0.58 -22.64 -26.06
N GLU A 66 -1.44 -22.12 -26.94
CA GLU A 66 -1.19 -20.83 -27.56
C GLU A 66 -1.39 -19.67 -26.58
N ILE A 67 -2.29 -19.79 -25.60
CA ILE A 67 -2.36 -18.84 -24.48
C ILE A 67 -1.05 -18.86 -23.69
N ARG A 68 -0.54 -20.04 -23.31
CA ARG A 68 0.74 -20.17 -22.59
C ARG A 68 1.91 -19.61 -23.39
N LYS A 69 2.00 -19.94 -24.67
CA LYS A 69 3.04 -19.47 -25.59
C LYS A 69 2.94 -17.96 -25.83
N SER A 70 1.74 -17.41 -25.89
CA SER A 70 1.49 -15.97 -25.96
C SER A 70 1.92 -15.27 -24.66
N GLN A 71 1.62 -15.86 -23.50
CA GLN A 71 2.08 -15.36 -22.20
C GLN A 71 3.61 -15.44 -22.08
N GLU A 72 4.22 -16.51 -22.55
CA GLU A 72 5.67 -16.75 -22.51
C GLU A 72 6.43 -15.83 -23.48
N GLN A 73 5.89 -15.61 -24.69
CA GLN A 73 6.42 -14.63 -25.64
C GLN A 73 6.23 -13.19 -25.17
N SER A 74 5.15 -12.88 -24.44
CA SER A 74 4.94 -11.56 -23.83
C SER A 74 5.93 -11.29 -22.69
N SER A 75 6.28 -12.32 -21.91
CA SER A 75 7.26 -12.26 -20.83
C SER A 75 8.70 -12.16 -21.36
N ALA A 76 9.03 -12.91 -22.41
CA ALA A 76 10.36 -12.93 -23.03
C ALA A 76 10.72 -11.63 -23.79
N LYS A 77 9.73 -10.79 -24.15
CA LYS A 77 9.94 -9.51 -24.86
C LYS A 77 10.08 -8.29 -23.96
N SER A 78 10.19 -8.46 -22.64
CA SER A 78 10.51 -7.35 -21.75
C SER A 78 11.93 -6.85 -22.04
N LYS A 79 12.06 -5.64 -22.61
CA LYS A 79 13.36 -4.96 -22.76
C LYS A 79 13.98 -4.85 -21.36
N LYS A 80 15.14 -5.48 -21.14
CA LYS A 80 15.84 -5.38 -19.84
C LYS A 80 16.13 -3.90 -19.57
N ARG A 81 15.60 -3.40 -18.45
CA ARG A 81 15.86 -2.03 -18.00
C ARG A 81 17.35 -1.91 -17.64
N PRO A 82 17.99 -0.76 -17.90
CA PRO A 82 19.33 -0.54 -17.38
C PRO A 82 19.31 -0.62 -15.85
N PRO A 83 20.39 -1.11 -15.21
CA PRO A 83 20.48 -1.11 -13.76
C PRO A 83 20.31 0.29 -13.18
N LEU A 84 19.58 0.39 -12.07
CA LEU A 84 19.39 1.59 -11.29
C LEU A 84 20.74 2.08 -10.77
N ARG A 85 20.97 3.38 -10.94
CA ARG A 85 22.16 4.08 -10.42
C ARG A 85 21.73 5.03 -9.32
N ARG A 86 22.53 5.10 -8.27
CA ARG A 86 22.33 6.07 -7.18
C ARG A 86 22.48 7.51 -7.70
N GLY A 87 21.50 8.34 -7.42
CA GLY A 87 21.51 9.78 -7.69
C GLY A 87 22.22 10.59 -6.61
N LYS A 88 22.18 11.91 -6.75
CA LYS A 88 22.72 12.85 -5.76
C LYS A 88 21.72 13.01 -4.60
N VAL A 89 22.17 12.75 -3.38
CA VAL A 89 21.36 12.93 -2.17
C VAL A 89 21.47 14.39 -1.69
N SER A 90 20.33 15.02 -1.40
CA SER A 90 20.27 16.37 -0.84
C SER A 90 20.60 16.38 0.65
N PRO A 91 20.92 17.55 1.24
CA PRO A 91 21.05 17.68 2.69
C PRO A 91 19.78 17.26 3.45
N GLN A 92 19.94 16.90 4.71
CA GLN A 92 18.84 16.52 5.58
C GLN A 92 17.86 17.69 5.79
N LEU A 93 16.56 17.41 5.74
CA LEU A 93 15.51 18.40 5.97
C LEU A 93 15.34 18.69 7.48
N PRO A 94 15.14 19.96 7.87
CA PRO A 94 15.03 20.34 9.27
C PRO A 94 13.66 19.98 9.86
N VAL A 95 13.63 19.57 11.14
CA VAL A 95 12.40 19.33 11.89
C VAL A 95 12.26 20.40 12.98
N PRO A 96 11.16 21.19 13.01
CA PRO A 96 10.90 22.19 14.05
C PRO A 96 11.05 21.65 15.48
N GLU A 97 11.55 22.49 16.39
CA GLU A 97 11.88 22.08 17.77
C GLU A 97 10.67 21.68 18.61
N HIS A 98 9.48 22.18 18.29
CA HIS A 98 8.25 21.88 19.03
C HIS A 98 7.71 20.46 18.76
N ILE A 99 8.18 19.79 17.70
CA ILE A 99 7.74 18.43 17.37
C ILE A 99 8.51 17.44 18.25
N PRO A 100 7.82 16.54 18.98
CA PRO A 100 8.49 15.57 19.84
C PRO A 100 9.37 14.63 19.01
N ARG A 101 10.65 14.53 19.41
CA ARG A 101 11.64 13.70 18.72
C ARG A 101 11.78 12.35 19.41
N PRO A 102 11.91 11.26 18.64
CA PRO A 102 12.15 9.93 19.20
C PRO A 102 13.57 9.82 19.78
N SER A 103 13.75 8.88 20.71
CA SER A 103 14.98 8.74 21.52
C SER A 103 16.26 8.46 20.73
N TYR A 104 16.14 7.95 19.50
CA TYR A 104 17.31 7.70 18.63
C TYR A 104 17.86 8.97 17.97
N VAL A 105 17.14 10.10 18.01
CA VAL A 105 17.63 11.36 17.43
C VAL A 105 18.62 12.00 18.39
N GLY A 106 19.87 12.12 17.95
CA GLY A 106 20.95 12.70 18.77
C GLY A 106 21.61 11.71 19.75
N SER A 107 21.13 10.47 19.82
CA SER A 107 21.79 9.40 20.59
C SER A 107 22.54 8.44 19.67
N LYS A 108 23.63 7.86 20.17
CA LYS A 108 24.42 6.83 19.45
C LYS A 108 23.94 5.40 19.72
N GLY A 109 23.15 5.22 20.78
CA GLY A 109 22.63 3.93 21.21
C GLY A 109 21.32 3.55 20.50
N LEU A 110 21.09 2.26 20.33
CA LEU A 110 19.77 1.78 19.92
C LEU A 110 18.78 1.93 21.08
N PRO A 111 17.52 2.31 20.81
CA PRO A 111 16.50 2.29 21.86
C PRO A 111 16.32 0.86 22.37
N GLU A 112 16.05 0.74 23.67
CA GLU A 112 15.74 -0.55 24.28
C GLU A 112 14.50 -1.17 23.63
N LEU A 113 14.62 -2.42 23.22
CA LEU A 113 13.50 -3.18 22.66
C LEU A 113 12.74 -3.83 23.81
N CYS A 114 11.49 -3.42 24.01
CA CYS A 114 10.59 -4.10 24.92
C CYS A 114 10.16 -5.44 24.30
N LYS A 115 10.47 -6.55 24.97
CA LYS A 115 9.99 -7.89 24.56
C LYS A 115 8.55 -8.06 25.04
N GLY A 116 7.61 -8.29 24.11
CA GLY A 116 6.21 -8.57 24.44
C GLY A 116 5.44 -7.35 24.95
N GLN A 117 5.44 -6.26 24.19
CA GLN A 117 4.69 -5.05 24.53
C GLN A 117 3.18 -5.30 24.44
N LEU A 118 2.47 -5.15 25.57
CA LEU A 118 1.02 -5.10 25.63
C LEU A 118 0.58 -3.65 25.82
N HIS A 119 -0.17 -3.11 24.86
CA HIS A 119 -0.66 -1.74 24.93
C HIS A 119 -1.93 -1.64 25.78
N ASP A 120 -1.99 -0.60 26.61
CA ASP A 120 -3.22 -0.18 27.28
C ASP A 120 -4.14 0.59 26.30
N ALA A 121 -5.28 1.05 26.80
CA ALA A 121 -6.26 1.78 25.97
C ALA A 121 -5.66 3.06 25.35
N GLN A 122 -4.79 3.77 26.10
CA GLN A 122 -4.14 4.98 25.63
C GLN A 122 -3.11 4.67 24.53
N GLY A 123 -2.27 3.66 24.73
CA GLY A 123 -1.32 3.19 23.73
C GLY A 123 -1.99 2.78 22.42
N ILE A 124 -3.08 2.02 22.51
CA ILE A 124 -3.88 1.62 21.33
C ILE A 124 -4.47 2.85 20.63
N ALA A 125 -4.99 3.83 21.36
CA ALA A 125 -5.51 5.07 20.78
C ALA A 125 -4.41 5.87 20.05
N GLY A 126 -3.21 5.97 20.64
CA GLY A 126 -2.04 6.59 20.02
C GLY A 126 -1.61 5.88 18.73
N MET A 127 -1.53 4.55 18.75
CA MET A 127 -1.23 3.76 17.55
C MET A 127 -2.26 4.00 16.44
N ARG A 128 -3.56 4.01 16.76
CA ARG A 128 -4.62 4.29 15.77
C ARG A 128 -4.46 5.67 15.13
N ALA A 129 -4.16 6.69 15.94
CA ALA A 129 -3.93 8.05 15.43
C ALA A 129 -2.69 8.11 14.52
N ALA A 130 -1.57 7.50 14.93
CA ALA A 130 -0.34 7.45 14.15
C ALA A 130 -0.53 6.69 12.82
N CYS A 131 -1.17 5.52 12.85
CA CYS A 131 -1.46 4.74 11.64
C CYS A 131 -2.41 5.48 10.69
N LYS A 132 -3.43 6.19 11.22
CA LYS A 132 -4.33 7.01 10.39
C LYS A 132 -3.59 8.14 9.69
N LEU A 133 -2.64 8.79 10.37
CA LEU A 133 -1.78 9.80 9.75
C LEU A 133 -0.88 9.16 8.67
N ALA A 134 -0.21 8.04 8.99
CA ALA A 134 0.66 7.34 8.06
C ALA A 134 -0.07 6.91 6.77
N ALA A 135 -1.31 6.43 6.89
CA ALA A 135 -2.14 6.08 5.73
C ALA A 135 -2.40 7.30 4.84
N ARG A 136 -2.80 8.45 5.41
CA ARG A 136 -3.01 9.68 4.63
C ARG A 136 -1.73 10.17 3.96
N VAL A 137 -0.59 10.05 4.63
CA VAL A 137 0.72 10.42 4.07
C VAL A 137 1.08 9.52 2.89
N LEU A 138 0.82 8.22 3.00
CA LEU A 138 1.04 7.26 1.90
C LEU A 138 0.13 7.57 0.70
N ASP A 139 -1.16 7.83 0.94
CA ASP A 139 -2.11 8.22 -0.10
C ASP A 139 -1.65 9.50 -0.82
N PHE A 140 -1.23 10.51 -0.05
CA PHE A 140 -0.68 11.74 -0.59
C PHE A 140 0.57 11.49 -1.43
N ALA A 141 1.54 10.70 -0.92
CA ALA A 141 2.73 10.32 -1.66
C ALA A 141 2.38 9.66 -3.00
N GLY A 142 1.36 8.79 -3.03
CA GLY A 142 0.84 8.16 -4.24
C GLY A 142 0.40 9.17 -5.31
N THR A 143 -0.17 10.32 -4.92
CA THR A 143 -0.57 11.37 -5.88
C THR A 143 0.60 12.07 -6.57
N LEU A 144 1.80 11.96 -6.01
CA LEU A 144 3.03 12.58 -6.52
C LEU A 144 3.79 11.67 -7.50
N VAL A 145 3.50 10.37 -7.51
CA VAL A 145 4.20 9.38 -8.34
C VAL A 145 3.83 9.59 -9.81
N LYS A 146 4.68 10.35 -10.51
CA LYS A 146 4.53 10.68 -11.94
C LYS A 146 5.88 10.62 -12.64
N PRO A 147 5.92 10.35 -13.96
CA PRO A 147 7.16 10.43 -14.73
C PRO A 147 7.84 11.78 -14.53
N SER A 148 9.18 11.76 -14.55
CA SER A 148 10.07 12.92 -14.38
C SER A 148 10.12 13.54 -12.98
N VAL A 149 9.25 13.15 -12.05
CA VAL A 149 9.36 13.55 -10.63
C VAL A 149 10.53 12.83 -9.98
N THR A 150 11.33 13.54 -9.19
CA THR A 150 12.44 12.90 -8.45
C THR A 150 11.96 12.25 -7.15
N THR A 151 12.63 11.19 -6.72
CA THR A 151 12.35 10.61 -5.40
C THR A 151 12.58 11.61 -4.26
N ASN A 152 13.55 12.53 -4.41
CA ASN A 152 13.77 13.62 -3.48
C ASN A 152 12.63 14.66 -3.43
N GLU A 153 11.96 14.95 -4.55
CA GLU A 153 10.77 15.82 -4.54
C GLU A 153 9.63 15.19 -3.74
N ILE A 154 9.42 13.88 -3.91
CA ILE A 154 8.42 13.10 -3.15
C ILE A 154 8.76 13.15 -1.65
N ASP A 155 10.01 12.90 -1.27
CA ASP A 155 10.46 13.00 0.12
C ASP A 155 10.24 14.40 0.71
N THR A 156 10.51 15.45 -0.05
CA THR A 156 10.35 16.83 0.41
C THR A 156 8.87 17.17 0.66
N ALA A 157 7.99 16.81 -0.27
CA ALA A 157 6.56 17.03 -0.11
C ALA A 157 5.97 16.22 1.06
N VAL A 158 6.37 14.96 1.19
CA VAL A 158 5.92 14.09 2.29
C VAL A 158 6.46 14.58 3.63
N HIS A 159 7.72 15.01 3.69
CA HIS A 159 8.30 15.62 4.88
C HIS A 159 7.44 16.80 5.34
N ASN A 160 7.13 17.73 4.45
CA ASN A 160 6.33 18.91 4.78
C ASN A 160 4.94 18.53 5.33
N MET A 161 4.25 17.59 4.70
CA MET A 161 2.94 17.11 5.18
C MET A 161 3.03 16.50 6.59
N ILE A 162 4.10 15.75 6.90
CA ILE A 162 4.32 15.16 8.23
C ILE A 162 4.57 16.27 9.26
N ILE A 163 5.37 17.28 8.92
CA ILE A 163 5.65 18.44 9.79
C ILE A 163 4.38 19.27 10.04
N GLU A 164 3.59 19.54 9.01
CA GLU A 164 2.31 20.25 9.11
C GLU A 164 1.30 19.50 10.01
N ALA A 165 1.38 18.17 10.04
CA ALA A 165 0.61 17.34 10.94
C ALA A 165 1.16 17.29 12.38
N GLY A 166 2.26 17.99 12.67
CA GLY A 166 2.91 18.03 13.99
C GLY A 166 3.62 16.73 14.36
N ALA A 167 3.98 15.90 13.37
CA ALA A 167 4.59 14.59 13.58
C ALA A 167 6.06 14.55 13.14
N TYR A 168 6.80 13.55 13.66
CA TYR A 168 8.19 13.31 13.28
C TYR A 168 8.27 12.23 12.18
N PRO A 169 9.02 12.45 11.08
CA PRO A 169 9.24 11.40 10.09
C PRO A 169 10.22 10.35 10.63
N SER A 170 9.69 9.20 11.08
CA SER A 170 10.47 8.17 11.79
C SER A 170 11.77 7.68 11.11
N PRO A 171 11.85 7.55 9.77
CA PRO A 171 13.11 7.17 9.13
C PRO A 171 14.24 8.21 9.35
N LEU A 172 13.90 9.48 9.53
CA LEU A 172 14.87 10.56 9.59
C LEU A 172 15.80 10.42 10.80
N GLY A 173 17.09 10.27 10.55
CA GLY A 173 18.12 10.09 11.57
C GLY A 173 18.17 8.68 12.18
N TYR A 174 17.23 7.78 11.84
CA TYR A 174 17.24 6.42 12.36
C TYR A 174 18.46 5.66 11.84
N ARG A 175 19.38 5.30 12.74
CA ARG A 175 20.68 4.67 12.40
C ARG A 175 21.46 5.45 11.33
N GLY A 176 21.32 6.78 11.31
CA GLY A 176 21.96 7.65 10.32
C GLY A 176 21.27 7.71 8.96
N PHE A 177 20.05 7.20 8.83
CA PHE A 177 19.28 7.31 7.58
C PHE A 177 18.96 8.80 7.29
N PRO A 178 19.31 9.33 6.09
CA PRO A 178 19.40 10.78 5.87
C PRO A 178 18.08 11.45 5.44
N LYS A 179 17.02 10.68 5.16
CA LYS A 179 15.78 11.17 4.53
C LYS A 179 14.55 10.79 5.36
N SER A 180 13.40 11.36 4.99
CA SER A 180 12.15 11.25 5.76
C SER A 180 11.36 10.01 5.42
N ILE A 181 11.53 9.50 4.20
CA ILE A 181 10.92 8.26 3.70
C ILE A 181 11.94 7.39 2.95
N CYS A 182 11.54 6.18 2.63
CA CYS A 182 12.25 5.28 1.72
C CYS A 182 11.52 5.28 0.36
N THR A 183 12.27 5.35 -0.73
CA THR A 183 11.75 5.22 -2.11
C THR A 183 12.53 4.13 -2.83
N SER A 184 11.87 3.01 -3.10
CA SER A 184 12.48 1.79 -3.61
C SER A 184 11.98 1.49 -5.01
N VAL A 185 12.77 1.85 -6.02
CA VAL A 185 12.41 1.77 -7.44
C VAL A 185 12.97 0.49 -8.05
N ASN A 186 12.16 -0.22 -8.85
CA ASN A 186 12.56 -1.41 -9.63
C ASN A 186 13.27 -2.51 -8.79
N GLU A 187 14.58 -2.72 -8.97
CA GLU A 187 15.35 -3.75 -8.26
C GLU A 187 15.75 -3.38 -6.83
N CYS A 188 15.50 -2.14 -6.40
CA CYS A 188 15.72 -1.72 -5.02
C CYS A 188 14.67 -2.39 -4.12
N VAL A 189 15.06 -3.43 -3.39
CA VAL A 189 14.12 -4.22 -2.57
C VAL A 189 13.46 -3.40 -1.46
N CYS A 190 14.25 -2.64 -0.70
CA CYS A 190 13.77 -1.80 0.38
C CYS A 190 14.82 -0.74 0.75
N HIS A 191 14.41 0.24 1.55
CA HIS A 191 15.27 1.30 2.10
C HIS A 191 16.04 2.12 1.06
N GLY A 192 15.48 2.27 -0.16
CA GLY A 192 16.05 3.18 -1.14
C GLY A 192 16.04 4.61 -0.61
N ILE A 193 17.18 5.29 -0.72
CA ILE A 193 17.34 6.67 -0.22
C ILE A 193 16.82 7.63 -1.30
N PRO A 194 15.83 8.49 -0.98
CA PRO A 194 15.40 9.54 -1.89
C PRO A 194 16.55 10.44 -2.34
N ASP A 195 16.69 10.60 -3.66
CA ASP A 195 17.80 11.28 -4.32
C ASP A 195 17.33 11.95 -5.63
N SER A 196 18.28 12.42 -6.45
CA SER A 196 17.98 13.07 -7.73
C SER A 196 17.48 12.12 -8.84
N THR A 197 17.18 10.85 -8.55
CA THR A 197 16.67 9.90 -9.54
C THR A 197 15.25 10.28 -9.95
N GLN A 198 15.05 10.49 -11.24
CA GLN A 198 13.72 10.75 -11.83
C GLN A 198 12.99 9.45 -12.11
N LEU A 199 11.72 9.39 -11.72
CA LEU A 199 10.83 8.29 -12.05
C LEU A 199 10.62 8.20 -13.57
N GLN A 200 10.73 6.99 -14.10
CA GLN A 200 10.52 6.70 -15.51
C GLN A 200 9.11 6.14 -15.73
N THR A 201 8.52 6.37 -16.89
CA THR A 201 7.26 5.72 -17.27
C THR A 201 7.40 4.19 -17.15
N GLY A 202 6.45 3.55 -16.45
CA GLY A 202 6.47 2.11 -16.17
C GLY A 202 7.46 1.69 -15.09
N ALA A 203 8.06 2.62 -14.33
CA ALA A 203 8.71 2.31 -13.05
C ALA A 203 7.70 1.74 -12.05
N LEU A 204 8.16 0.74 -11.29
CA LEU A 204 7.50 0.20 -10.11
C LEU A 204 8.12 0.83 -8.88
#